data_AF-A0A9W7CBC0-F1
#
_entry.id   AF-A0A9W7CBC0-F1
#
_cell.length_a   1.000
_cell.length_b   1.000
_cell.length_c   1.000
_cell.angle_alpha   90.00
_cell.angle_beta   90.00
_cell.angle_gamma   90.00
#
_symmetry.space_group_name_H-M   'P 1'
#
loop_
_entity.id
_entity.type
_entity.pdbx_description
1 polymer ?
#
loop_
_entity_poly.entity_id
_entity_poly.type
_entity_poly.pdbx_seq_one_letter_code
_entity_poly.pdbx_strand_id
1 'polypeptide(L)'
;MSAPWLTTLGPNLTETSRETLSAFPNTSSTPSPTLLRKASLSSLESLFTSCEEILKPLPKQIFEACKKALDGDEKQATMFSNRFKKVAEILHSGDSELHKIYFVALVCRACEIIDEPDSFSLNNLSRKALRVRAVSDFYYSHSAVLYHLSIPERSTSTLPQLIAEIIWSSPAIGIQHGLLSGLTNLPCGPIRANVMIVDPNFRSFQCLDVRSEENQRLLVQTDAFAVSGGFFLFSEAPILEPSKRTDPVGALFSNGEMINPPLFSRGSLIEIEEGVRVEVIDIIDWTFEVNVEQSGVCVLKRKITHRNVNVDVDTNTCVAYNRAYGMKTPTLLSNCIAISVVNTKLNSITTASTSVDIPLAGIVIICNFSGEELCYDKLSNQVIWVRPQNSPKILNCMSAGPMLVSNSSVDIDKDREDFTKNAPPVTFSQDETFDTNLLPRMGCGMKSNNEIVFVAVDGRDMEAPGVTLHMLAEILLELGCVSAVNFDGGSSKRMIIGGQDVDTHSTEVRGAGSGGGSGGGGEGVHLAPVRTLKTAVLMTMKI
;
A
#
# COMPACT_ATOMS: atom_id res chain seq x y z
N MET A 1 -20.88 -1.63 -14.50
CA MET A 1 -21.94 -1.11 -15.39
C MET A 1 -21.30 -0.16 -16.39
N SER A 2 -21.71 -0.17 -17.66
CA SER A 2 -21.22 0.82 -18.65
C SER A 2 -21.80 2.20 -18.36
N ALA A 3 -21.00 3.26 -18.51
CA ALA A 3 -21.48 4.63 -18.28
C ALA A 3 -22.57 5.03 -19.29
N PRO A 4 -23.64 5.74 -18.87
CA PRO A 4 -24.73 6.12 -19.76
C PRO A 4 -24.33 6.94 -20.98
N TRP A 5 -23.25 7.74 -20.92
CA TRP A 5 -22.76 8.51 -22.07
C TRP A 5 -22.04 7.65 -23.13
N LEU A 6 -21.57 6.44 -22.77
CA LEU A 6 -20.92 5.54 -23.73
C LEU A 6 -21.90 4.93 -24.72
N THR A 7 -23.15 4.74 -24.33
CA THR A 7 -24.19 4.21 -25.22
C THR A 7 -24.68 5.26 -26.22
N THR A 8 -24.46 6.55 -25.94
CA THR A 8 -24.81 7.66 -26.84
C THR A 8 -23.74 7.95 -27.90
N LEU A 9 -22.50 7.52 -27.69
CA LEU A 9 -21.48 7.52 -28.74
C LEU A 9 -21.87 6.47 -29.78
N GLY A 10 -22.14 6.92 -31.01
CA GLY A 10 -22.77 6.15 -32.09
C GLY A 10 -22.11 4.80 -32.44
N PRO A 11 -22.65 4.07 -33.42
CA PRO A 11 -22.23 2.69 -33.74
C PRO A 11 -20.76 2.57 -34.21
N ASN A 12 -20.08 3.68 -34.51
CA ASN A 12 -18.74 3.72 -35.11
C ASN A 12 -17.56 3.48 -34.13
N LEU A 13 -17.80 3.33 -32.83
CA LEU A 13 -16.75 2.91 -31.90
C LEU A 13 -16.51 1.40 -32.02
N THR A 14 -15.25 1.02 -32.24
CA THR A 14 -14.82 -0.38 -32.17
C THR A 14 -15.10 -0.96 -30.78
N GLU A 15 -15.24 -2.27 -30.68
CA GLU A 15 -15.42 -2.98 -29.40
C GLU A 15 -14.27 -2.68 -28.43
N THR A 16 -13.02 -2.75 -28.91
CA THR A 16 -11.82 -2.41 -28.13
C THR A 16 -11.83 -0.97 -27.60
N SER A 17 -12.32 0.00 -28.39
CA SER A 17 -12.48 1.39 -27.94
C SER A 17 -13.53 1.49 -26.82
N ARG A 18 -14.64 0.73 -26.91
CA ARG A 18 -15.68 0.72 -25.87
C ARG A 18 -15.18 0.08 -24.59
N GLU A 19 -14.49 -1.06 -24.68
CA GLU A 19 -13.86 -1.74 -23.55
C GLU A 19 -12.93 -0.79 -22.80
N THR A 20 -12.03 -0.15 -23.55
CA THR A 20 -11.09 0.86 -23.03
C THR A 20 -11.80 1.98 -22.27
N LEU A 21 -12.83 2.60 -22.86
CA LEU A 21 -13.55 3.71 -22.22
C LEU A 21 -14.30 3.27 -20.95
N SER A 22 -14.56 1.96 -20.82
CA SER A 22 -15.20 1.33 -19.67
C SER A 22 -14.25 0.63 -18.70
N ALA A 23 -12.94 0.63 -18.98
CA ALA A 23 -11.96 -0.24 -18.30
C ALA A 23 -11.76 0.14 -16.82
N PHE A 24 -11.84 1.43 -16.47
CA PHE A 24 -11.92 1.84 -15.08
C PHE A 24 -13.37 1.73 -14.56
N PRO A 25 -13.64 0.99 -13.46
CA PRO A 25 -15.01 0.71 -13.02
C PRO A 25 -15.84 1.96 -12.76
N ASN A 26 -17.04 2.01 -13.36
CA ASN A 26 -18.05 2.99 -12.97
C ASN A 26 -18.84 2.48 -11.75
N THR A 27 -18.84 3.27 -10.69
CA THR A 27 -19.62 3.01 -9.47
C THR A 27 -20.94 3.77 -9.43
N SER A 28 -21.15 4.75 -10.34
CA SER A 28 -22.31 5.62 -10.30
C SER A 28 -23.46 5.10 -11.17
N SER A 29 -24.66 5.09 -10.60
CA SER A 29 -25.91 4.90 -11.32
C SER A 29 -26.54 6.22 -11.78
N THR A 30 -25.81 7.34 -11.66
CA THR A 30 -26.31 8.69 -11.89
C THR A 30 -26.30 9.08 -13.38
N PRO A 31 -27.17 10.03 -13.80
CA PRO A 31 -27.16 10.57 -15.16
C PRO A 31 -25.82 11.23 -15.49
N SER A 32 -25.50 11.36 -16.78
CA SER A 32 -24.22 11.88 -17.29
C SER A 32 -23.69 13.08 -16.48
N PRO A 33 -22.38 13.08 -16.13
CA PRO A 33 -21.75 14.16 -15.38
C PRO A 33 -22.09 15.54 -15.93
N THR A 34 -22.30 16.49 -15.05
CA THR A 34 -22.67 17.90 -15.32
C THR A 34 -21.77 18.52 -16.38
N LEU A 35 -20.47 18.26 -16.31
CA LEU A 35 -19.49 18.75 -17.29
C LEU A 35 -19.61 18.05 -18.66
N LEU A 36 -19.96 16.76 -18.67
CA LEU A 36 -20.20 15.99 -19.90
C LEU A 36 -21.54 16.29 -20.56
N ARG A 37 -22.51 16.90 -19.85
CA ARG A 37 -23.81 17.29 -20.45
C ARG A 37 -23.67 18.36 -21.54
N LYS A 38 -22.58 19.12 -21.55
CA LYS A 38 -22.27 20.11 -22.58
C LYS A 38 -21.41 19.57 -23.73
N ALA A 39 -20.95 18.32 -23.63
CA ALA A 39 -20.09 17.70 -24.62
C ALA A 39 -20.90 17.26 -25.85
N SER A 40 -20.28 17.34 -27.03
CA SER A 40 -20.83 16.72 -28.24
C SER A 40 -20.50 15.23 -28.23
N LEU A 41 -21.54 14.39 -28.15
CA LEU A 41 -21.42 12.92 -28.11
C LEU A 41 -21.65 12.26 -29.48
N SER A 42 -21.59 13.03 -30.57
CA SER A 42 -21.87 12.54 -31.94
C SER A 42 -20.76 11.67 -32.53
N SER A 43 -19.50 11.89 -32.13
CA SER A 43 -18.35 11.07 -32.51
C SER A 43 -17.24 11.10 -31.43
N LEU A 44 -16.26 10.20 -31.54
CA LEU A 44 -15.07 10.22 -30.68
C LEU A 44 -14.30 11.53 -30.83
N GLU A 45 -14.16 12.05 -32.06
CA GLU A 45 -13.44 13.30 -32.31
C GLU A 45 -14.16 14.51 -31.68
N SER A 46 -15.50 14.57 -31.79
CA SER A 46 -16.26 15.66 -31.16
C SER A 46 -16.20 15.60 -29.64
N LEU A 47 -16.15 14.39 -29.08
CA LEU A 47 -15.98 14.19 -27.65
C LEU A 47 -14.56 14.54 -27.20
N PHE A 48 -13.54 14.18 -27.97
CA PHE A 48 -12.15 14.59 -27.72
C PHE A 48 -12.03 16.11 -27.61
N THR A 49 -12.53 16.87 -28.59
CA THR A 49 -12.56 18.34 -28.54
C THR A 49 -13.36 18.87 -27.35
N SER A 50 -14.47 18.21 -26.99
CA SER A 50 -15.24 18.59 -25.80
C SER A 50 -14.43 18.36 -24.50
N CYS A 51 -13.67 17.26 -24.43
CA CYS A 51 -12.80 16.94 -23.31
C CYS A 51 -11.65 17.94 -23.15
N GLU A 52 -11.12 18.52 -24.23
CA GLU A 52 -10.11 19.60 -24.17
C GLU A 52 -10.66 20.84 -23.46
N GLU A 53 -11.90 21.23 -23.75
CA GLU A 53 -12.56 22.35 -23.06
C GLU A 53 -12.90 22.02 -21.60
N ILE A 54 -13.33 20.79 -21.32
CA ILE A 54 -13.62 20.30 -19.96
C ILE A 54 -12.34 20.25 -19.12
N LEU A 55 -11.19 19.89 -19.72
CA LEU A 55 -9.93 19.77 -19.01
C LEU A 55 -9.46 21.11 -18.41
N LYS A 56 -9.80 22.25 -19.00
CA LYS A 56 -9.35 23.58 -18.54
C LYS A 56 -9.69 23.85 -17.05
N PRO A 57 -10.94 23.72 -16.59
CA PRO A 57 -11.28 23.87 -15.17
C PRO A 57 -11.06 22.61 -14.31
N LEU A 58 -10.97 21.43 -14.91
CA LEU A 58 -11.09 20.15 -14.22
C LEU A 58 -10.00 19.90 -13.13
N PRO A 59 -8.70 20.17 -13.34
CA PRO A 59 -7.69 20.01 -12.28
C PRO A 59 -8.01 20.80 -11.01
N LYS A 60 -8.54 22.02 -11.15
CA LYS A 60 -8.96 22.83 -9.99
C LYS A 60 -10.16 22.22 -9.27
N GLN A 61 -11.13 21.70 -10.01
CA GLN A 61 -12.28 21.02 -9.42
C GLN A 61 -11.89 19.71 -8.71
N ILE A 62 -10.96 18.95 -9.31
CA ILE A 62 -10.37 17.78 -8.68
C ILE A 62 -9.67 18.16 -7.38
N PHE A 63 -8.89 19.25 -7.38
CA PHE A 63 -8.23 19.74 -6.17
C PHE A 63 -9.26 20.04 -5.06
N GLU A 64 -10.32 20.81 -5.35
CA GLU A 64 -11.35 21.14 -4.35
C GLU A 64 -12.10 19.90 -3.85
N ALA A 65 -12.45 18.98 -4.77
CA ALA A 65 -13.13 17.73 -4.41
C ALA A 65 -12.25 16.83 -3.53
N CYS A 66 -10.96 16.69 -3.87
CA CYS A 66 -9.99 15.94 -3.07
C CYS A 66 -9.76 16.62 -1.72
N LYS A 67 -9.57 17.94 -1.68
CA LYS A 67 -9.40 18.70 -0.44
C LYS A 67 -10.57 18.48 0.50
N LYS A 68 -11.80 18.53 0.00
CA LYS A 68 -13.00 18.23 0.78
C LYS A 68 -13.01 16.78 1.28
N ALA A 69 -12.71 15.81 0.41
CA ALA A 69 -12.70 14.39 0.77
C ALA A 69 -11.57 14.04 1.76
N LEU A 70 -10.48 14.80 1.76
CA LEU A 70 -9.30 14.62 2.61
C LEU A 70 -9.32 15.51 3.86
N ASP A 71 -10.50 15.96 4.29
CA ASP A 71 -10.68 16.81 5.49
C ASP A 71 -9.78 18.06 5.51
N GLY A 72 -9.63 18.69 4.35
CA GLY A 72 -8.84 19.92 4.20
C GLY A 72 -7.35 19.72 3.92
N ASP A 73 -6.85 18.48 3.73
CA ASP A 73 -5.44 18.23 3.38
C ASP A 73 -5.08 18.76 1.97
N GLU A 74 -4.67 20.02 1.91
CA GLU A 74 -4.31 20.70 0.66
C GLU A 74 -3.11 20.05 -0.03
N LYS A 75 -2.11 19.57 0.73
CA LYS A 75 -0.89 19.02 0.15
C LYS A 75 -1.18 17.74 -0.63
N GLN A 76 -1.97 16.85 -0.05
CA GLN A 76 -2.35 15.60 -0.70
C GLN A 76 -3.34 15.86 -1.85
N ALA A 77 -4.28 16.80 -1.69
CA ALA A 77 -5.18 17.22 -2.77
C ALA A 77 -4.41 17.81 -3.97
N THR A 78 -3.41 18.66 -3.74
CA THR A 78 -2.53 19.21 -4.79
C THR A 78 -1.79 18.09 -5.50
N MET A 79 -1.25 17.12 -4.77
CA MET A 79 -0.54 15.97 -5.36
C MET A 79 -1.44 15.18 -6.32
N PHE A 80 -2.68 14.87 -5.92
CA PHE A 80 -3.60 14.11 -6.79
C PHE A 80 -4.05 14.92 -8.00
N SER A 81 -4.31 16.22 -7.84
CA SER A 81 -4.65 17.12 -8.95
C SER A 81 -3.49 17.26 -9.95
N ASN A 82 -2.26 17.45 -9.47
CA ASN A 82 -1.08 17.56 -10.33
C ASN A 82 -0.82 16.26 -11.09
N ARG A 83 -0.95 15.11 -10.42
CA ARG A 83 -0.82 13.80 -11.08
C ARG A 83 -1.85 13.65 -12.20
N PHE A 84 -3.12 13.91 -11.92
CA PHE A 84 -4.17 13.86 -12.94
C PHE A 84 -3.83 14.75 -14.14
N LYS A 85 -3.46 16.01 -13.87
CA LYS A 85 -3.10 16.97 -14.92
C LYS A 85 -1.95 16.44 -15.77
N LYS A 86 -0.92 15.87 -15.13
CA LYS A 86 0.26 15.38 -15.85
C LYS A 86 -0.04 14.18 -16.73
N VAL A 87 -0.86 13.25 -16.25
CA VAL A 87 -1.31 12.11 -17.06
C VAL A 87 -2.17 12.58 -18.23
N ALA A 88 -3.06 13.55 -18.03
CA ALA A 88 -3.85 14.14 -19.11
C ALA A 88 -2.97 14.80 -20.18
N GLU A 89 -1.92 15.53 -19.78
CA GLU A 89 -0.93 16.12 -20.71
C GLU A 89 -0.22 15.04 -21.54
N ILE A 90 0.25 13.96 -20.89
CA ILE A 90 0.95 12.86 -21.57
C ILE A 90 0.03 12.21 -22.61
N LEU A 91 -1.20 11.88 -22.22
CA LEU A 91 -2.17 11.25 -23.12
C LEU A 91 -2.58 12.19 -24.27
N HIS A 92 -2.77 13.48 -23.99
CA HIS A 92 -3.13 14.47 -25.00
C HIS A 92 -2.03 14.68 -26.04
N SER A 93 -0.77 14.62 -25.62
CA SER A 93 0.39 14.74 -26.52
C SER A 93 0.69 13.50 -27.37
N GLY A 94 -0.02 12.38 -27.15
CA GLY A 94 0.20 11.14 -27.88
C GLY A 94 -0.45 11.14 -29.26
N ASP A 95 0.28 10.67 -30.28
CA ASP A 95 -0.16 10.75 -31.68
C ASP A 95 -1.09 9.60 -32.13
N SER A 96 -1.37 8.62 -31.28
CA SER A 96 -2.20 7.47 -31.67
C SER A 96 -3.69 7.65 -31.31
N GLU A 97 -4.58 7.02 -32.09
CA GLU A 97 -6.02 7.00 -31.80
C GLU A 97 -6.31 6.47 -30.39
N LEU A 98 -5.51 5.52 -29.91
CA LEU A 98 -5.67 4.95 -28.58
C LEU A 98 -5.30 5.92 -27.45
N HIS A 99 -4.29 6.79 -27.65
CA HIS A 99 -4.01 7.89 -26.72
C HIS A 99 -5.20 8.85 -26.61
N LYS A 100 -5.83 9.19 -27.74
CA LYS A 100 -7.07 10.00 -27.74
C LYS A 100 -8.19 9.31 -26.95
N ILE A 101 -8.38 8.00 -27.13
CA ILE A 101 -9.41 7.24 -26.39
C ILE A 101 -9.09 7.25 -24.89
N TYR A 102 -7.86 6.98 -24.46
CA TYR A 102 -7.47 7.04 -23.04
C TYR A 102 -7.58 8.44 -22.45
N PHE A 103 -7.25 9.48 -23.21
CA PHE A 103 -7.45 10.87 -22.78
C PHE A 103 -8.93 11.14 -22.48
N VAL A 104 -9.82 10.80 -23.43
CA VAL A 104 -11.26 10.92 -23.25
C VAL A 104 -11.73 10.11 -22.05
N ALA A 105 -11.27 8.86 -21.93
CA ALA A 105 -11.63 7.97 -20.83
C ALA A 105 -11.23 8.56 -19.46
N LEU A 106 -9.99 9.05 -19.32
CA LEU A 106 -9.50 9.69 -18.11
C LEU A 106 -10.34 10.91 -17.73
N VAL A 107 -10.58 11.83 -18.67
CA VAL A 107 -11.35 13.06 -18.43
C VAL A 107 -12.79 12.73 -18.03
N CYS A 108 -13.45 11.84 -18.76
CA CYS A 108 -14.83 11.46 -18.49
C CYS A 108 -14.96 10.78 -17.11
N ARG A 109 -14.05 9.84 -16.78
CA ARG A 109 -14.07 9.14 -15.47
C ARG A 109 -13.78 10.09 -14.32
N ALA A 110 -12.84 11.02 -14.49
CA ALA A 110 -12.58 12.04 -13.47
C ALA A 110 -13.82 12.92 -13.24
N CYS A 111 -14.52 13.34 -14.29
CA CYS A 111 -15.79 14.06 -14.19
C CYS A 111 -16.85 13.25 -13.42
N GLU A 112 -16.99 11.95 -13.69
CA GLU A 112 -17.90 11.08 -12.95
C GLU A 112 -17.54 10.98 -11.46
N ILE A 113 -16.26 10.85 -11.13
CA ILE A 113 -15.80 10.74 -9.74
C ILE A 113 -16.09 12.04 -8.96
N ILE A 114 -15.83 13.21 -9.54
CA ILE A 114 -16.07 14.48 -8.84
C ILE A 114 -17.56 14.80 -8.68
N ASP A 115 -18.39 14.43 -9.67
CA ASP A 115 -19.84 14.64 -9.68
C ASP A 115 -20.61 13.55 -8.94
N GLU A 116 -19.98 12.41 -8.64
CA GLU A 116 -20.55 11.41 -7.74
C GLU A 116 -20.98 12.15 -6.47
N PRO A 117 -22.21 12.00 -5.99
CA PRO A 117 -22.58 12.52 -4.69
C PRO A 117 -21.52 12.07 -3.68
N ASP A 118 -21.25 12.87 -2.66
CA ASP A 118 -20.58 12.30 -1.49
C ASP A 118 -21.57 11.27 -0.94
N SER A 119 -21.48 10.05 -1.44
CA SER A 119 -22.40 9.00 -1.11
C SER A 119 -22.16 8.74 0.36
N PHE A 120 -23.16 9.02 1.17
CA PHE A 120 -23.31 8.43 2.49
C PHE A 120 -23.51 6.91 2.33
N SER A 121 -22.56 6.21 1.70
CA SER A 121 -22.65 4.77 1.48
C SER A 121 -22.15 4.09 2.74
N LEU A 122 -23.06 3.70 3.65
CA LEU A 122 -22.86 2.84 4.85
C LEU A 122 -21.71 3.21 5.83
N ASN A 123 -20.81 4.12 5.46
CA ASN A 123 -19.46 4.27 5.99
C ASN A 123 -18.94 5.72 5.98
N ASN A 124 -19.78 6.74 5.70
CA ASN A 124 -19.51 8.18 5.91
C ASN A 124 -18.18 8.78 5.39
N LEU A 125 -17.48 8.16 4.44
CA LEU A 125 -16.18 8.61 3.94
C LEU A 125 -16.20 8.76 2.42
N SER A 126 -15.88 9.96 1.93
CA SER A 126 -15.82 10.24 0.49
C SER A 126 -14.60 9.55 -0.13
N ARG A 127 -14.82 8.54 -0.97
CA ARG A 127 -13.74 7.80 -1.67
C ARG A 127 -13.14 8.56 -2.86
N LYS A 128 -13.62 9.79 -3.12
CA LYS A 128 -13.26 10.58 -4.31
C LYS A 128 -11.76 10.75 -4.47
N ALA A 129 -11.05 11.13 -3.42
CA ALA A 129 -9.61 11.35 -3.50
C ALA A 129 -8.84 10.08 -3.88
N LEU A 130 -9.19 8.94 -3.28
CA LEU A 130 -8.60 7.64 -3.62
C LEU A 130 -8.91 7.21 -5.04
N ARG A 131 -10.16 7.42 -5.50
CA ARG A 131 -10.58 7.10 -6.88
C ARG A 131 -9.92 8.00 -7.92
N VAL A 132 -9.76 9.30 -7.64
CA VAL A 132 -9.00 10.24 -8.50
C VAL A 132 -7.54 9.80 -8.64
N ARG A 133 -6.92 9.38 -7.53
CA ARG A 133 -5.57 8.82 -7.56
C ARG A 133 -5.53 7.54 -8.41
N ALA A 134 -6.42 6.60 -8.15
CA ALA A 134 -6.47 5.30 -8.81
C ALA A 134 -6.72 5.42 -10.32
N VAL A 135 -7.64 6.28 -10.75
CA VAL A 135 -7.94 6.49 -12.18
C VAL A 135 -6.75 7.12 -12.92
N SER A 136 -6.02 8.03 -12.26
CA SER A 136 -4.81 8.64 -12.84
C SER A 136 -3.69 7.61 -12.99
N ASP A 137 -3.44 6.82 -11.95
CA ASP A 137 -2.44 5.74 -11.96
C ASP A 137 -2.81 4.66 -13.01
N PHE A 138 -4.10 4.36 -13.18
CA PHE A 138 -4.60 3.39 -14.15
C PHE A 138 -4.33 3.79 -15.60
N TYR A 139 -4.80 4.97 -16.03
CA TYR A 139 -4.60 5.40 -17.42
C TYR A 139 -3.14 5.73 -17.72
N TYR A 140 -2.37 6.16 -16.72
CA TYR A 140 -0.92 6.22 -16.86
C TYR A 140 -0.31 4.85 -17.15
N SER A 141 -0.62 3.84 -16.32
CA SER A 141 -0.10 2.47 -16.48
C SER A 141 -0.39 1.93 -17.88
N HIS A 142 -1.63 2.06 -18.34
CA HIS A 142 -2.04 1.57 -19.65
C HIS A 142 -1.37 2.32 -20.79
N SER A 143 -1.22 3.65 -20.69
CA SER A 143 -0.47 4.40 -21.71
C SER A 143 1.00 4.01 -21.78
N ALA A 144 1.64 3.72 -20.63
CA ALA A 144 3.01 3.22 -20.63
C ALA A 144 3.14 1.86 -21.32
N VAL A 145 2.21 0.93 -21.04
CA VAL A 145 2.16 -0.37 -21.73
C VAL A 145 2.07 -0.20 -23.24
N LEU A 146 1.18 0.69 -23.71
CA LEU A 146 1.02 0.95 -25.14
C LEU A 146 2.24 1.58 -25.79
N TYR A 147 2.82 2.57 -25.12
CA TYR A 147 4.04 3.22 -25.58
C TYR A 147 5.12 2.16 -25.87
N HIS A 148 5.35 1.24 -24.94
CA HIS A 148 6.33 0.15 -25.11
C HIS A 148 5.88 -0.98 -26.05
N LEU A 149 4.57 -1.18 -26.24
CA LEU A 149 4.05 -2.06 -27.30
C LEU A 149 4.33 -1.51 -28.70
N SER A 150 4.37 -0.19 -28.86
CA SER A 150 4.58 0.46 -30.15
C SER A 150 6.05 0.50 -30.60
N ILE A 151 7.00 0.16 -29.73
CA ILE A 151 8.43 0.13 -30.05
C ILE A 151 8.73 -1.11 -30.92
N PRO A 152 9.20 -0.97 -32.18
CA PRO A 152 9.37 -2.09 -33.11
C PRO A 152 10.37 -3.16 -32.66
N GLU A 153 11.36 -2.78 -31.85
CA GLU A 153 12.43 -3.64 -31.35
C GLU A 153 12.11 -4.14 -29.94
N ARG A 154 10.98 -4.83 -29.77
CA ARG A 154 10.71 -5.51 -28.50
C ARG A 154 11.75 -6.57 -28.25
N SER A 155 12.47 -6.45 -27.14
CA SER A 155 13.38 -7.50 -26.68
C SER A 155 12.62 -8.81 -26.55
N THR A 156 13.21 -9.89 -27.08
CA THR A 156 12.73 -11.26 -26.87
C THR A 156 13.25 -11.86 -25.57
N SER A 157 14.04 -11.11 -24.79
CA SER A 157 14.66 -11.62 -23.57
C SER A 157 13.60 -12.05 -22.55
N THR A 158 13.74 -13.26 -22.03
CA THR A 158 12.94 -13.72 -20.91
C THR A 158 13.41 -13.04 -19.63
N LEU A 159 12.53 -12.97 -18.62
CA LEU A 159 12.92 -12.53 -17.28
C LEU A 159 14.18 -13.25 -16.73
N PRO A 160 14.32 -14.60 -16.84
CA PRO A 160 15.56 -15.29 -16.51
C PRO A 160 16.81 -14.75 -17.21
N GLN A 161 16.71 -14.47 -18.52
CA GLN A 161 17.83 -13.93 -19.29
C GLN A 161 18.22 -12.54 -18.78
N LEU A 162 17.24 -11.68 -18.50
CA LEU A 162 17.50 -10.34 -17.98
C LEU A 162 18.12 -10.38 -16.56
N ILE A 163 17.70 -11.33 -15.72
CA ILE A 163 18.31 -11.53 -14.40
C ILE A 163 19.75 -12.05 -14.51
N ALA A 164 20.04 -12.93 -15.48
CA ALA A 164 21.39 -13.43 -15.73
C ALA A 164 22.35 -12.33 -16.23
N GLU A 165 21.82 -11.24 -16.80
CA GLU A 165 22.58 -10.07 -17.26
C GLU A 165 22.90 -9.07 -16.13
N ILE A 166 22.35 -9.25 -14.91
CA ILE A 166 22.65 -8.37 -13.77
C ILE A 166 24.15 -8.42 -13.46
N ILE A 167 24.78 -7.24 -13.51
CA ILE A 167 26.14 -7.04 -13.00
C ILE A 167 26.07 -6.81 -11.50
N TRP A 168 26.60 -7.76 -10.74
CA TRP A 168 26.61 -7.72 -9.27
C TRP A 168 27.83 -7.00 -8.72
N SER A 169 27.59 -6.13 -7.74
CA SER A 169 28.60 -5.53 -6.88
C SER A 169 28.49 -6.09 -5.46
N SER A 170 29.58 -5.99 -4.68
CA SER A 170 29.62 -6.40 -3.27
C SER A 170 30.01 -5.22 -2.39
N PRO A 171 29.07 -4.33 -2.04
CA PRO A 171 29.38 -3.11 -1.29
C PRO A 171 29.80 -3.39 0.15
N ALA A 172 29.48 -4.58 0.69
CA ALA A 172 30.00 -5.07 1.96
C ALA A 172 30.07 -6.62 1.95
N ILE A 173 30.84 -7.19 2.88
CA ILE A 173 30.85 -8.65 3.09
C ILE A 173 29.43 -9.10 3.44
N GLY A 174 28.88 -10.04 2.68
CA GLY A 174 27.54 -10.56 2.88
C GLY A 174 26.42 -9.72 2.25
N ILE A 175 26.74 -8.65 1.51
CA ILE A 175 25.78 -7.86 0.74
C ILE A 175 26.16 -7.90 -0.75
N GLN A 176 25.20 -8.25 -1.61
CA GLN A 176 25.31 -8.06 -3.05
C GLN A 176 24.25 -7.07 -3.51
N HIS A 177 24.61 -6.23 -4.49
CA HIS A 177 23.68 -5.27 -5.10
C HIS A 177 23.85 -5.25 -6.61
N GLY A 178 22.74 -5.19 -7.34
CA GLY A 178 22.70 -5.12 -8.80
C GLY A 178 21.45 -4.41 -9.31
N LEU A 179 21.48 -4.00 -10.57
CA LEU A 179 20.35 -3.35 -11.26
C LEU A 179 19.77 -4.31 -12.30
N LEU A 180 18.52 -4.72 -12.10
CA LEU A 180 17.71 -5.40 -13.11
C LEU A 180 17.06 -4.34 -13.99
N SER A 181 17.49 -4.21 -15.25
CA SER A 181 16.90 -3.23 -16.15
C SER A 181 16.80 -3.70 -17.60
N GLY A 182 15.62 -3.55 -18.19
CA GLY A 182 15.39 -3.87 -19.59
C GLY A 182 13.96 -4.29 -19.90
N LEU A 183 13.69 -4.50 -21.18
CA LEU A 183 12.45 -5.10 -21.66
C LEU A 183 12.48 -6.62 -21.41
N THR A 184 11.35 -7.20 -21.04
CA THR A 184 11.19 -8.64 -20.83
C THR A 184 9.96 -9.17 -21.56
N ASN A 185 9.81 -10.49 -21.56
CA ASN A 185 8.60 -11.18 -21.98
C ASN A 185 7.39 -11.00 -21.03
N LEU A 186 7.54 -10.28 -19.92
CA LEU A 186 6.39 -9.93 -19.08
C LEU A 186 5.40 -9.03 -19.85
N PRO A 187 4.11 -9.03 -19.49
CA PRO A 187 3.09 -8.26 -20.19
C PRO A 187 3.39 -6.75 -20.30
N CYS A 188 4.25 -6.23 -19.43
CA CYS A 188 4.68 -4.85 -19.43
C CYS A 188 6.11 -4.68 -18.89
N GLY A 189 6.69 -3.51 -19.17
CA GLY A 189 8.07 -3.12 -18.93
C GLY A 189 8.38 -1.84 -19.73
N PRO A 190 9.62 -1.31 -19.73
CA PRO A 190 10.84 -1.87 -19.15
C PRO A 190 10.78 -2.04 -17.63
N ILE A 191 11.42 -3.09 -17.14
CA ILE A 191 11.70 -3.22 -15.72
C ILE A 191 12.91 -2.34 -15.42
N ARG A 192 12.88 -1.69 -14.26
CA ARG A 192 14.05 -1.08 -13.62
C ARG A 192 13.93 -1.31 -12.13
N ALA A 193 14.76 -2.18 -11.59
CA ALA A 193 14.68 -2.59 -10.19
C ALA A 193 16.08 -2.77 -9.58
N ASN A 194 16.31 -2.12 -8.45
CA ASN A 194 17.48 -2.40 -7.64
C ASN A 194 17.25 -3.69 -6.86
N VAL A 195 18.21 -4.60 -6.90
CA VAL A 195 18.17 -5.89 -6.21
C VAL A 195 19.30 -5.95 -5.19
N MET A 196 18.97 -6.25 -3.94
CA MET A 196 19.93 -6.46 -2.86
C MET A 196 19.77 -7.88 -2.31
N ILE A 197 20.86 -8.65 -2.27
CA ILE A 197 20.90 -9.99 -1.67
C ILE A 197 21.73 -9.91 -0.40
N VAL A 198 21.18 -10.43 0.69
CA VAL A 198 21.78 -10.45 2.02
C VAL A 198 22.09 -11.90 2.40
N ASP A 199 23.36 -12.17 2.66
CA ASP A 199 23.89 -13.48 3.05
C ASP A 199 23.33 -13.91 4.41
N PRO A 200 23.01 -15.20 4.60
CA PRO A 200 22.49 -15.70 5.88
C PRO A 200 23.46 -15.56 7.05
N ASN A 201 24.76 -15.33 6.86
CA ASN A 201 25.70 -15.04 7.94
C ASN A 201 25.71 -13.55 8.31
N PHE A 202 25.19 -12.67 7.45
CA PHE A 202 24.90 -11.27 7.76
C PHE A 202 23.62 -11.08 8.58
N ARG A 203 22.98 -12.20 8.98
CA ARG A 203 21.62 -12.41 9.53
C ARG A 203 20.97 -11.36 10.42
N SER A 204 21.71 -10.47 11.07
CA SER A 204 21.10 -9.50 11.98
C SER A 204 20.49 -8.35 11.17
N PHE A 205 19.18 -8.15 11.26
CA PHE A 205 18.55 -6.91 10.83
C PHE A 205 17.72 -6.34 11.97
N GLN A 206 17.48 -5.03 11.92
CA GLN A 206 16.58 -4.35 12.83
C GLN A 206 15.40 -3.78 12.07
N CYS A 207 14.20 -4.07 12.57
CA CYS A 207 12.97 -3.48 12.05
C CYS A 207 12.67 -2.21 12.84
N LEU A 208 12.94 -1.06 12.23
CA LEU A 208 12.94 0.24 12.90
C LEU A 208 11.62 0.98 12.67
N ASP A 209 11.10 1.58 13.74
CA ASP A 209 10.22 2.75 13.65
C ASP A 209 11.06 4.00 13.43
N VAL A 210 11.15 4.47 12.20
CA VAL A 210 11.98 5.61 11.82
C VAL A 210 11.20 6.93 11.87
N ARG A 211 10.08 6.99 12.59
CA ARG A 211 9.43 8.29 12.88
C ARG A 211 10.24 9.12 13.88
N SER A 212 11.09 8.49 14.67
CA SER A 212 12.06 9.18 15.53
C SER A 212 13.26 9.68 14.73
N GLU A 213 13.77 10.88 15.08
CA GLU A 213 14.99 11.41 14.47
C GLU A 213 16.21 10.52 14.72
N GLU A 214 16.24 9.84 15.87
CA GLU A 214 17.32 8.93 16.25
C GLU A 214 17.46 7.79 15.24
N ASN A 215 16.35 7.09 14.94
CA ASN A 215 16.37 5.97 14.01
C ASN A 215 16.58 6.43 12.55
N GLN A 216 16.18 7.65 12.19
CA GLN A 216 16.50 8.22 10.87
C GLN A 216 18.01 8.42 10.67
N ARG A 217 18.75 8.80 11.72
CA ARG A 217 20.20 9.01 11.62
C ARG A 217 20.97 7.72 11.34
N LEU A 218 20.41 6.57 11.69
CA LEU A 218 21.01 5.27 11.38
C LEU A 218 21.02 5.00 9.87
N LEU A 219 20.07 5.55 9.12
CA LEU A 219 19.92 5.29 7.69
C LEU A 219 20.87 6.09 6.79
N VAL A 220 21.53 7.13 7.33
CA VAL A 220 22.47 7.98 6.59
C VAL A 220 23.94 7.65 6.89
N GLN A 221 24.18 6.62 7.71
CA GLN A 221 25.53 6.17 8.02
C GLN A 221 26.14 5.48 6.79
N THR A 222 27.44 5.65 6.57
CA THR A 222 28.13 5.17 5.37
C THR A 222 28.18 3.65 5.23
N ASP A 223 27.89 2.93 6.31
CA ASP A 223 27.79 1.47 6.40
C ASP A 223 26.33 0.99 6.49
N ALA A 224 25.35 1.89 6.35
CA ALA A 224 23.95 1.54 6.39
C ALA A 224 23.49 0.88 5.08
N PHE A 225 22.93 -0.33 5.20
CA PHE A 225 22.19 -1.01 4.14
C PHE A 225 20.76 -1.19 4.62
N ALA A 226 19.79 -0.58 3.94
CA ALA A 226 18.41 -0.58 4.43
C ALA A 226 17.40 -0.54 3.29
N VAL A 227 16.17 -0.91 3.62
CA VAL A 227 15.01 -0.71 2.75
C VAL A 227 13.86 -0.09 3.53
N SER A 228 12.95 0.58 2.82
CA SER A 228 11.65 0.97 3.39
C SER A 228 10.89 -0.26 3.87
N GLY A 229 10.22 -0.16 5.03
CA GLY A 229 9.52 -1.28 5.65
C GLY A 229 8.04 -1.44 5.26
N GLY A 230 7.23 -1.76 6.25
CA GLY A 230 5.79 -1.98 6.14
C GLY A 230 4.95 -0.71 6.07
N PHE A 231 3.64 -0.92 5.91
CA PHE A 231 2.66 0.16 5.71
C PHE A 231 2.49 1.05 6.95
N PHE A 232 1.99 2.25 6.70
CA PHE A 232 1.59 3.21 7.72
C PHE A 232 0.36 3.99 7.26
N LEU A 233 -0.42 4.54 8.19
CA LEU A 233 -1.59 5.35 7.86
C LEU A 233 -1.17 6.64 7.13
N PHE A 234 -1.66 6.88 5.92
CA PHE A 234 -1.27 8.05 5.14
C PHE A 234 -2.31 8.52 4.12
N SER A 235 -2.96 7.63 3.39
CA SER A 235 -3.92 8.02 2.33
C SER A 235 -5.38 7.87 2.77
N GLU A 236 -5.60 7.32 3.96
CA GLU A 236 -6.91 7.23 4.60
C GLU A 236 -7.41 8.63 4.96
N ALA A 237 -8.70 8.90 4.74
CA ALA A 237 -9.28 10.19 5.12
C ALA A 237 -10.73 10.10 5.63
N PRO A 238 -11.03 10.77 6.77
CA PRO A 238 -10.07 11.31 7.72
C PRO A 238 -9.41 10.19 8.55
N ILE A 239 -8.16 10.40 8.93
CA ILE A 239 -7.53 9.64 10.02
C ILE A 239 -7.89 10.37 11.31
N LEU A 240 -8.91 9.86 12.00
CA LEU A 240 -9.41 10.43 13.25
C LEU A 240 -8.63 9.89 14.44
N GLU A 241 -8.43 10.75 15.44
CA GLU A 241 -7.94 10.35 16.75
C GLU A 241 -8.81 9.20 17.30
N PRO A 242 -8.22 8.22 18.01
CA PRO A 242 -6.81 8.15 18.45
C PRO A 242 -5.77 7.69 17.42
N SER A 243 -6.19 7.25 16.22
CA SER A 243 -5.24 6.88 15.17
C SER A 243 -4.58 8.12 14.60
N LYS A 244 -3.29 8.03 14.28
CA LYS A 244 -2.52 9.16 13.77
C LYS A 244 -1.95 8.86 12.40
N ARG A 245 -1.84 9.92 11.60
CA ARG A 245 -1.10 9.84 10.34
C ARG A 245 0.32 9.38 10.66
N THR A 246 0.79 8.42 9.89
CA THR A 246 2.05 7.67 10.02
C THR A 246 2.07 6.57 11.09
N ASP A 247 0.97 6.24 11.75
CA ASP A 247 0.94 5.04 12.59
C ASP A 247 1.23 3.78 11.77
N PRO A 248 2.10 2.88 12.26
CA PRO A 248 2.43 1.64 11.56
C PRO A 248 1.21 0.72 11.50
N VAL A 249 1.13 -0.06 10.42
CA VAL A 249 0.06 -1.02 10.18
C VAL A 249 0.65 -2.43 10.15
N GLY A 250 0.15 -3.30 11.04
CA GLY A 250 0.68 -4.64 11.23
C GLY A 250 1.77 -4.71 12.31
N ALA A 251 2.28 -5.91 12.58
CA ALA A 251 3.28 -6.10 13.63
C ALA A 251 4.61 -5.41 13.31
N LEU A 252 5.14 -4.73 14.33
CA LEU A 252 6.47 -4.13 14.30
C LEU A 252 7.20 -4.50 15.59
N PHE A 253 8.31 -5.21 15.46
CA PHE A 253 9.16 -5.61 16.58
C PHE A 253 10.61 -5.25 16.29
N SER A 254 11.31 -4.71 17.27
CA SER A 254 12.73 -4.39 17.18
C SER A 254 13.46 -4.94 18.40
N ASN A 255 14.49 -5.76 18.19
CA ASN A 255 15.31 -6.34 19.27
C ASN A 255 14.50 -7.03 20.41
N GLY A 256 13.37 -7.63 20.06
CA GLY A 256 12.47 -8.33 20.97
C GLY A 256 11.43 -7.45 21.66
N GLU A 257 11.45 -6.15 21.42
CA GLU A 257 10.43 -5.21 21.89
C GLU A 257 9.29 -5.10 20.86
N MET A 258 8.05 -5.19 21.33
CA MET A 258 6.87 -4.93 20.51
C MET A 258 6.61 -3.43 20.42
N ILE A 259 6.80 -2.88 19.23
CA ILE A 259 6.47 -1.47 18.93
C ILE A 259 5.01 -1.36 18.48
N ASN A 260 4.54 -2.33 17.67
CA ASN A 260 3.15 -2.40 17.22
C ASN A 260 2.65 -3.86 17.21
N PRO A 261 1.46 -4.16 17.77
CA PRO A 261 0.92 -5.52 17.78
C PRO A 261 0.43 -5.97 16.38
N PRO A 262 0.34 -7.30 16.14
CA PRO A 262 -0.14 -7.86 14.87
C PRO A 262 -1.68 -7.76 14.73
N LEU A 263 -2.23 -6.55 14.78
CA LEU A 263 -3.69 -6.33 14.81
C LEU A 263 -4.41 -6.81 13.54
N PHE A 264 -3.67 -7.03 12.46
CA PHE A 264 -4.15 -7.52 11.16
C PHE A 264 -3.33 -8.74 10.78
N SER A 265 -3.96 -9.69 10.08
CA SER A 265 -3.26 -10.78 9.41
C SER A 265 -2.41 -10.21 8.27
N ARG A 266 -1.08 -10.27 8.34
CA ARG A 266 -0.19 -9.69 7.32
C ARG A 266 1.04 -10.56 7.08
N GLY A 267 1.37 -10.79 5.81
CA GLY A 267 2.70 -11.24 5.40
C GLY A 267 3.78 -10.34 6.01
N SER A 268 4.83 -10.96 6.52
CA SER A 268 5.86 -10.30 7.34
C SER A 268 7.23 -10.90 7.08
N LEU A 269 8.27 -10.06 7.14
CA LEU A 269 9.64 -10.52 7.39
C LEU A 269 9.81 -10.62 8.91
N ILE A 270 10.14 -11.81 9.41
CA ILE A 270 10.28 -12.07 10.84
C ILE A 270 11.60 -12.78 11.15
N GLU A 271 12.27 -12.35 12.21
CA GLU A 271 13.34 -13.06 12.89
C GLU A 271 12.82 -13.57 14.24
N ILE A 272 12.80 -14.89 14.40
CA ILE A 272 12.58 -15.58 15.68
C ILE A 272 13.88 -16.24 16.14
N GLU A 273 13.89 -16.78 17.37
CA GLU A 273 15.05 -17.46 17.95
C GLU A 273 15.61 -18.60 17.06
N GLU A 274 14.76 -19.26 16.26
CA GLU A 274 15.19 -20.31 15.33
C GLU A 274 15.71 -19.78 13.97
N GLY A 275 15.48 -18.50 13.65
CA GLY A 275 15.95 -17.87 12.43
C GLY A 275 14.92 -16.97 11.74
N VAL A 276 15.28 -16.55 10.53
CA VAL A 276 14.50 -15.63 9.71
C VAL A 276 13.48 -16.39 8.85
N ARG A 277 12.29 -15.83 8.69
CA ARG A 277 11.20 -16.37 7.86
C ARG A 277 10.46 -15.24 7.15
N VAL A 278 9.77 -15.61 6.07
CA VAL A 278 8.74 -14.77 5.45
C VAL A 278 7.42 -15.53 5.59
N GLU A 279 6.52 -15.05 6.44
CA GLU A 279 5.27 -15.72 6.80
C GLU A 279 4.18 -14.71 7.20
N VAL A 280 2.94 -15.18 7.26
CA VAL A 280 1.82 -14.36 7.76
C VAL A 280 1.81 -14.38 9.28
N ILE A 281 1.70 -13.20 9.89
CA ILE A 281 1.50 -13.02 11.32
C ILE A 281 0.16 -12.33 11.56
N ASP A 282 -0.57 -12.82 12.56
CA ASP A 282 -1.84 -12.27 12.99
C ASP A 282 -1.94 -12.21 14.53
N ILE A 283 -3.10 -11.77 15.01
CA ILE A 283 -3.42 -11.67 16.44
C ILE A 283 -3.99 -12.98 17.03
N ILE A 284 -4.10 -14.04 16.23
CA ILE A 284 -4.72 -15.29 16.67
C ILE A 284 -3.82 -15.98 17.70
N ASP A 285 -4.46 -16.55 18.72
CA ASP A 285 -3.87 -17.17 19.91
C ASP A 285 -3.14 -16.23 20.88
N TRP A 286 -2.94 -14.96 20.53
CA TRP A 286 -2.45 -13.94 21.46
C TRP A 286 -3.44 -13.71 22.60
N THR A 287 -2.91 -13.37 23.76
CA THR A 287 -3.71 -13.01 24.94
C THR A 287 -3.59 -11.53 25.23
N PHE A 288 -4.75 -10.87 25.27
CA PHE A 288 -4.90 -9.47 25.64
C PHE A 288 -5.03 -9.35 27.16
N GLU A 289 -4.22 -8.47 27.76
CA GLU A 289 -4.21 -8.21 29.20
C GLU A 289 -4.30 -6.70 29.50
N VAL A 290 -5.12 -6.36 30.51
CA VAL A 290 -5.23 -5.01 31.08
C VAL A 290 -4.89 -5.07 32.56
N ASN A 291 -3.97 -4.20 32.97
CA ASN A 291 -3.46 -4.15 34.34
C ASN A 291 -3.88 -2.84 35.04
N VAL A 292 -3.84 -2.85 36.37
CA VAL A 292 -3.95 -1.64 37.20
C VAL A 292 -2.60 -0.93 37.23
N GLU A 293 -2.58 0.38 36.98
CA GLU A 293 -1.36 1.18 36.75
C GLU A 293 -0.36 1.11 37.91
N GLN A 294 -0.84 1.19 39.16
CA GLN A 294 0.03 1.26 40.34
C GLN A 294 0.46 -0.11 40.88
N SER A 295 -0.39 -1.13 40.75
CA SER A 295 -0.11 -2.46 41.33
C SER A 295 0.41 -3.47 40.32
N GLY A 296 0.25 -3.21 39.01
CA GLY A 296 0.56 -4.16 37.94
C GLY A 296 -0.36 -5.38 37.92
N VAL A 297 -1.39 -5.44 38.78
CA VAL A 297 -2.32 -6.57 38.86
C VAL A 297 -3.15 -6.63 37.58
N CYS A 298 -3.13 -7.78 36.91
CA CYS A 298 -3.98 -8.06 35.75
C CYS A 298 -5.44 -8.19 36.19
N VAL A 299 -6.30 -7.31 35.69
CA VAL A 299 -7.74 -7.27 36.00
C VAL A 299 -8.59 -7.77 34.85
N LEU A 300 -8.04 -7.85 33.64
CA LEU A 300 -8.71 -8.45 32.50
C LEU A 300 -7.70 -9.22 31.66
N LYS A 301 -8.01 -10.49 31.37
CA LYS A 301 -7.21 -11.37 30.53
C LYS A 301 -8.11 -12.12 29.56
N ARG A 302 -7.88 -11.99 28.26
CA ARG A 302 -8.70 -12.64 27.23
C ARG A 302 -7.86 -13.16 26.09
N LYS A 303 -8.02 -14.44 25.77
CA LYS A 303 -7.38 -15.07 24.62
C LYS A 303 -8.16 -14.77 23.34
N ILE A 304 -7.45 -14.37 22.30
CA ILE A 304 -7.97 -14.18 20.95
C ILE A 304 -7.72 -15.46 20.14
N THR A 305 -8.67 -15.84 19.30
CA THR A 305 -8.75 -17.10 18.57
C THR A 305 -9.47 -16.86 17.23
N HIS A 306 -9.36 -17.76 16.27
CA HIS A 306 -10.09 -17.63 14.99
C HIS A 306 -11.62 -17.56 15.17
N ARG A 307 -12.16 -18.05 16.29
CA ARG A 307 -13.60 -18.04 16.57
C ARG A 307 -14.11 -16.73 17.13
N ASN A 308 -13.22 -15.79 17.45
CA ASN A 308 -13.58 -14.54 18.11
C ASN A 308 -12.80 -13.32 17.60
N VAL A 309 -12.42 -13.33 16.32
CA VAL A 309 -11.92 -12.14 15.61
C VAL A 309 -12.85 -11.85 14.44
N ASN A 310 -13.35 -10.62 14.37
CA ASN A 310 -14.17 -10.13 13.25
C ASN A 310 -15.40 -11.02 12.91
N VAL A 311 -16.00 -11.64 13.92
CA VAL A 311 -17.23 -12.45 13.79
C VAL A 311 -18.43 -11.76 14.43
N ASP A 312 -19.62 -11.95 13.88
CA ASP A 312 -20.87 -11.51 14.51
C ASP A 312 -21.24 -12.44 15.69
N VAL A 313 -21.69 -11.89 16.82
CA VAL A 313 -21.85 -12.65 18.08
C VAL A 313 -23.30 -12.66 18.57
N ASP A 314 -23.75 -13.85 18.99
CA ASP A 314 -25.00 -14.13 19.70
C ASP A 314 -24.72 -14.65 21.12
N THR A 315 -24.21 -13.78 22.00
CA THR A 315 -24.07 -14.01 23.45
C THR A 315 -22.88 -14.89 23.93
N ASN A 316 -22.09 -14.31 24.85
CA ASN A 316 -21.16 -14.95 25.80
C ASN A 316 -19.65 -15.17 25.51
N THR A 317 -19.00 -14.51 24.55
CA THR A 317 -17.52 -14.56 24.44
C THR A 317 -16.85 -13.23 24.13
N CYS A 318 -15.60 -13.08 24.58
CA CYS A 318 -14.73 -11.97 24.22
C CYS A 318 -14.43 -12.00 22.72
N VAL A 319 -14.66 -10.91 21.99
CA VAL A 319 -14.45 -10.80 20.54
C VAL A 319 -13.64 -9.56 20.20
N ALA A 320 -12.67 -9.71 19.31
CA ALA A 320 -11.81 -8.65 18.83
C ALA A 320 -12.24 -8.18 17.44
N TYR A 321 -12.42 -6.88 17.26
CA TYR A 321 -12.83 -6.26 16.01
C TYR A 321 -11.77 -5.29 15.53
N ASN A 322 -11.18 -5.56 14.37
CA ASN A 322 -10.31 -4.63 13.65
C ASN A 322 -11.05 -4.11 12.39
N ARG A 323 -10.39 -3.27 11.59
CA ARG A 323 -11.01 -2.67 10.41
C ARG A 323 -11.33 -3.63 9.26
N ALA A 324 -10.83 -4.87 9.28
CA ALA A 324 -11.24 -5.93 8.37
C ALA A 324 -12.65 -6.47 8.68
N TYR A 325 -13.21 -6.18 9.87
CA TYR A 325 -14.63 -6.36 10.14
C TYR A 325 -15.48 -5.29 9.47
N GLY A 326 -15.17 -4.02 9.76
CA GLY A 326 -15.94 -2.85 9.38
C GLY A 326 -15.45 -1.60 10.09
N MET A 327 -16.18 -0.49 9.99
CA MET A 327 -15.79 0.75 10.69
C MET A 327 -16.24 0.79 12.15
N LYS A 328 -17.31 0.06 12.48
CA LYS A 328 -17.91 0.01 13.80
C LYS A 328 -18.10 -1.42 14.23
N THR A 329 -18.08 -1.65 15.53
CA THR A 329 -18.51 -2.92 16.12
C THR A 329 -20.03 -3.10 15.99
N PRO A 330 -20.56 -4.33 16.18
CA PRO A 330 -21.96 -4.51 16.55
C PRO A 330 -22.35 -3.68 17.77
N THR A 331 -23.65 -3.44 17.94
CA THR A 331 -24.19 -2.78 19.15
C THR A 331 -23.88 -3.63 20.38
N LEU A 332 -23.30 -2.99 21.39
CA LEU A 332 -22.92 -3.63 22.64
C LEU A 332 -24.15 -4.13 23.43
N LEU A 333 -24.10 -5.37 23.92
CA LEU A 333 -25.09 -5.90 24.86
C LEU A 333 -24.92 -5.26 26.23
N SER A 334 -25.98 -5.20 27.03
CA SER A 334 -25.99 -4.50 28.33
C SER A 334 -25.03 -5.07 29.38
N ASN A 335 -24.57 -6.32 29.21
CA ASN A 335 -23.63 -7.00 30.10
C ASN A 335 -22.18 -7.04 29.55
N CYS A 336 -21.91 -6.29 28.49
CA CYS A 336 -20.60 -6.23 27.85
C CYS A 336 -19.96 -4.86 28.03
N ILE A 337 -18.63 -4.83 27.92
CA ILE A 337 -17.82 -3.63 27.74
C ILE A 337 -17.08 -3.72 26.42
N ALA A 338 -16.81 -2.57 25.80
CA ALA A 338 -15.97 -2.43 24.63
C ALA A 338 -14.71 -1.65 24.98
N ILE A 339 -13.55 -2.26 24.74
CA ILE A 339 -12.24 -1.70 25.05
C ILE A 339 -11.55 -1.36 23.74
N SER A 340 -11.43 -0.07 23.45
CA SER A 340 -10.73 0.45 22.28
C SER A 340 -9.24 0.56 22.58
N VAL A 341 -8.42 -0.04 21.72
CA VAL A 341 -6.95 -0.04 21.81
C VAL A 341 -6.37 0.48 20.51
N VAL A 342 -5.36 1.34 20.59
CA VAL A 342 -4.57 1.80 19.44
C VAL A 342 -3.10 1.55 19.71
N ASN A 343 -2.44 0.87 18.78
CA ASN A 343 -1.10 0.35 18.98
C ASN A 343 -1.04 -0.48 20.28
N THR A 344 -0.20 -0.10 21.26
CA THR A 344 -0.11 -0.74 22.58
C THR A 344 -0.91 -0.02 23.68
N LYS A 345 -1.71 1.01 23.34
CA LYS A 345 -2.34 1.88 24.33
C LYS A 345 -3.85 1.68 24.42
N LEU A 346 -4.34 1.63 25.65
CA LEU A 346 -5.74 1.75 25.96
C LEU A 346 -6.21 3.16 25.56
N ASN A 347 -7.23 3.23 24.70
CA ASN A 347 -7.81 4.49 24.25
C ASN A 347 -9.10 4.85 25.01
N SER A 348 -10.06 3.92 25.06
CA SER A 348 -11.34 4.16 25.70
C SER A 348 -12.02 2.86 26.13
N ILE A 349 -12.92 2.99 27.10
CA ILE A 349 -13.80 1.91 27.54
C ILE A 349 -15.25 2.41 27.43
N THR A 350 -16.08 1.67 26.73
CA THR A 350 -17.51 1.97 26.54
C THR A 350 -18.36 0.88 27.18
N THR A 351 -19.32 1.29 27.99
CA THR A 351 -20.29 0.41 28.67
C THR A 351 -21.73 0.63 28.19
N ALA A 352 -21.97 1.69 27.42
CA ALA A 352 -23.28 1.99 26.86
C ALA A 352 -23.65 0.98 25.76
N SER A 353 -24.94 0.63 25.67
CA SER A 353 -25.48 -0.22 24.61
C SER A 353 -25.50 0.49 23.24
N THR A 354 -24.32 0.70 22.68
CA THR A 354 -24.08 1.37 21.39
C THR A 354 -23.01 0.62 20.60
N SER A 355 -22.92 0.90 19.31
CA SER A 355 -21.75 0.54 18.52
C SER A 355 -20.57 1.46 18.85
N VAL A 356 -19.35 0.95 18.71
CA VAL A 356 -18.10 1.69 18.94
C VAL A 356 -17.34 1.79 17.62
N ASP A 357 -16.76 2.96 17.35
CA ASP A 357 -15.85 3.14 16.21
C ASP A 357 -14.57 2.32 16.41
N ILE A 358 -14.24 1.52 15.41
CA ILE A 358 -13.01 0.73 15.38
C ILE A 358 -11.90 1.67 14.89
N PRO A 359 -10.81 1.92 15.63
CA PRO A 359 -9.73 2.80 15.15
C PRO A 359 -9.03 2.22 13.92
N LEU A 360 -8.39 3.06 13.09
CA LEU A 360 -7.69 2.59 11.88
C LEU A 360 -6.46 1.73 12.23
N ALA A 361 -5.60 2.22 13.12
CA ALA A 361 -4.44 1.49 13.64
C ALA A 361 -4.76 0.79 14.98
N GLY A 362 -5.98 0.28 15.12
CA GLY A 362 -6.46 -0.24 16.40
C GLY A 362 -7.40 -1.42 16.30
N ILE A 363 -7.84 -1.83 17.47
CA ILE A 363 -8.74 -2.96 17.67
C ILE A 363 -9.70 -2.64 18.81
N VAL A 364 -10.93 -3.15 18.73
CA VAL A 364 -11.90 -3.08 19.82
C VAL A 364 -12.14 -4.47 20.37
N ILE A 365 -11.88 -4.66 21.66
CA ILE A 365 -12.15 -5.91 22.38
C ILE A 365 -13.48 -5.76 23.11
N ILE A 366 -14.51 -6.50 22.66
CA ILE A 366 -15.79 -6.60 23.36
C ILE A 366 -15.74 -7.83 24.26
N CYS A 367 -16.05 -7.70 25.55
CA CYS A 367 -16.17 -8.86 26.42
C CYS A 367 -17.24 -8.67 27.50
N ASN A 368 -17.78 -9.80 27.97
CA ASN A 368 -18.66 -9.82 29.15
C ASN A 368 -17.91 -9.31 30.38
N PHE A 369 -18.61 -8.51 31.19
CA PHE A 369 -18.03 -7.96 32.40
C PHE A 369 -19.08 -7.72 33.50
N SER A 370 -18.73 -7.98 34.76
CA SER A 370 -19.50 -7.57 35.94
C SER A 370 -18.91 -6.31 36.55
N GLY A 371 -19.67 -5.21 36.57
CA GLY A 371 -19.20 -3.85 36.88
C GLY A 371 -18.54 -3.60 38.24
N GLU A 372 -18.49 -4.58 39.15
CA GLU A 372 -17.84 -4.44 40.46
C GLU A 372 -16.30 -4.64 40.43
N GLU A 373 -15.72 -5.14 39.32
CA GLU A 373 -14.30 -5.54 39.26
C GLU A 373 -13.34 -4.53 38.59
N LEU A 374 -13.80 -3.57 37.79
CA LEU A 374 -12.92 -2.62 37.07
C LEU A 374 -13.07 -1.19 37.61
N CYS A 375 -12.10 -0.73 38.41
CA CYS A 375 -11.88 0.69 38.62
C CYS A 375 -11.21 1.30 37.39
N TYR A 376 -11.98 1.76 36.41
CA TYR A 376 -11.48 2.28 35.13
C TYR A 376 -10.41 3.37 35.29
N ASP A 377 -10.58 4.27 36.24
CA ASP A 377 -9.65 5.37 36.52
C ASP A 377 -8.28 4.90 37.05
N LYS A 378 -8.14 3.63 37.39
CA LYS A 378 -6.90 3.03 37.91
C LYS A 378 -6.21 2.12 36.90
N LEU A 379 -6.75 1.98 35.69
CA LEU A 379 -6.17 1.11 34.67
C LEU A 379 -4.91 1.74 34.09
N SER A 380 -3.96 0.87 33.74
CA SER A 380 -2.82 1.28 32.96
C SER A 380 -3.27 1.72 31.57
N ASN A 381 -2.66 2.80 31.08
CA ASN A 381 -2.81 3.22 29.69
C ASN A 381 -2.11 2.27 28.71
N GLN A 382 -1.27 1.34 29.18
CA GLN A 382 -0.62 0.32 28.36
C GLN A 382 -1.38 -0.99 28.48
N VAL A 383 -1.62 -1.64 27.34
CA VAL A 383 -2.13 -3.00 27.29
C VAL A 383 -0.98 -3.97 27.03
N ILE A 384 -1.12 -5.20 27.52
CA ILE A 384 -0.11 -6.25 27.32
C ILE A 384 -0.65 -7.27 26.33
N TRP A 385 0.18 -7.59 25.34
CA TRP A 385 -0.08 -8.60 24.33
C TRP A 385 0.86 -9.78 24.58
N VAL A 386 0.30 -10.87 25.11
CA VAL A 386 1.07 -12.07 25.47
C VAL A 386 0.99 -13.07 24.31
N ARG A 387 2.13 -13.41 23.73
CA ARG A 387 2.27 -14.44 22.70
C ARG A 387 1.92 -15.83 23.27
N PRO A 388 1.40 -16.79 22.47
CA PRO A 388 1.07 -18.13 22.95
C PRO A 388 2.25 -18.82 23.66
N GLN A 389 1.94 -19.61 24.69
CA GLN A 389 2.94 -20.44 25.36
C GLN A 389 3.57 -21.43 24.37
N ASN A 390 4.89 -21.58 24.42
CA ASN A 390 5.73 -22.39 23.52
C ASN A 390 5.94 -21.83 22.11
N SER A 391 5.45 -20.63 21.80
CA SER A 391 5.85 -19.95 20.56
C SER A 391 7.23 -19.31 20.75
N PRO A 392 8.14 -19.43 19.76
CA PRO A 392 9.46 -18.80 19.83
C PRO A 392 9.37 -17.29 20.00
N LYS A 393 10.36 -16.70 20.66
CA LYS A 393 10.41 -15.24 20.82
C LYS A 393 10.64 -14.57 19.46
N ILE A 394 9.86 -13.52 19.18
CA ILE A 394 10.11 -12.61 18.05
C ILE A 394 11.24 -11.68 18.46
N LEU A 395 12.29 -11.59 17.64
CA LEU A 395 13.38 -10.63 17.79
C LEU A 395 13.13 -9.40 16.92
N ASN A 396 12.89 -9.60 15.62
CA ASN A 396 12.59 -8.52 14.69
C ASN A 396 11.40 -8.92 13.82
N CYS A 397 10.50 -7.98 13.53
CA CYS A 397 9.37 -8.24 12.66
C CYS A 397 8.95 -6.96 11.95
N MET A 398 8.79 -7.04 10.64
CA MET A 398 8.19 -6.00 9.80
C MET A 398 7.02 -6.61 9.03
N SER A 399 5.81 -6.38 9.51
CA SER A 399 4.60 -6.71 8.75
C SER A 399 4.39 -5.74 7.60
N ALA A 400 3.99 -6.28 6.47
CA ALA A 400 3.61 -5.48 5.31
C ALA A 400 2.48 -6.19 4.55
N GLY A 401 2.81 -7.00 3.56
CA GLY A 401 1.88 -7.80 2.78
C GLY A 401 1.45 -7.16 1.46
N PRO A 402 0.69 -7.90 0.64
CA PRO A 402 0.38 -9.32 0.82
C PRO A 402 1.62 -10.20 0.63
N MET A 403 1.52 -11.46 1.04
CA MET A 403 2.39 -12.52 0.55
C MET A 403 2.34 -12.53 -0.97
N LEU A 404 3.50 -12.70 -1.58
CA LEU A 404 3.68 -12.78 -3.02
C LEU A 404 3.95 -14.22 -3.43
N VAL A 405 4.78 -14.90 -2.66
CA VAL A 405 5.25 -16.26 -2.93
C VAL A 405 5.16 -17.08 -1.65
N SER A 406 4.61 -18.28 -1.76
CA SER A 406 4.59 -19.30 -0.72
C SER A 406 4.92 -20.66 -1.33
N ASN A 407 5.82 -21.42 -0.70
CA ASN A 407 6.27 -22.73 -1.18
C ASN A 407 6.69 -22.75 -2.66
N SER A 408 7.50 -21.76 -3.07
CA SER A 408 7.99 -21.59 -4.45
C SER A 408 6.90 -21.40 -5.50
N SER A 409 5.73 -20.89 -5.11
CA SER A 409 4.62 -20.57 -6.01
C SER A 409 4.00 -19.22 -5.68
N VAL A 410 3.46 -18.52 -6.68
CA VAL A 410 2.72 -17.27 -6.45
C VAL A 410 1.49 -17.56 -5.58
N ASP A 411 1.37 -16.85 -4.45
CA ASP A 411 0.29 -17.04 -3.46
C ASP A 411 -0.16 -15.69 -2.90
N ILE A 412 -0.85 -14.90 -3.74
CA ILE A 412 -1.40 -13.59 -3.38
C ILE A 412 -2.85 -13.76 -2.95
N ASP A 413 -3.11 -13.76 -1.65
CA ASP A 413 -4.45 -13.82 -1.07
C ASP A 413 -4.72 -12.57 -0.21
N LYS A 414 -5.33 -11.56 -0.85
CA LYS A 414 -5.64 -10.28 -0.21
C LYS A 414 -6.65 -10.44 0.93
N ASP A 415 -7.62 -11.34 0.81
CA ASP A 415 -8.67 -11.51 1.82
C ASP A 415 -8.15 -12.22 3.06
N ARG A 416 -7.31 -13.27 2.91
CA ARG A 416 -6.64 -13.97 4.02
C ARG A 416 -5.74 -13.06 4.84
N GLU A 417 -5.21 -12.02 4.20
CA GLU A 417 -4.27 -11.08 4.81
C GLU A 417 -4.92 -9.73 5.11
N ASP A 418 -6.22 -9.66 5.42
CA ASP A 418 -6.89 -8.43 5.86
C ASP A 418 -6.68 -7.22 4.91
N PHE A 419 -6.48 -7.43 3.60
CA PHE A 419 -6.59 -6.39 2.57
C PHE A 419 -8.03 -6.35 2.06
N THR A 420 -8.97 -6.19 2.98
CA THR A 420 -10.41 -6.25 2.69
C THR A 420 -11.19 -5.18 3.46
N LYS A 421 -12.37 -4.85 2.94
CA LYS A 421 -13.32 -3.87 3.50
C LYS A 421 -12.69 -2.50 3.80
N ASN A 422 -12.36 -2.24 5.06
CA ASN A 422 -11.86 -0.95 5.55
C ASN A 422 -10.51 -1.06 6.25
N ALA A 423 -9.85 -2.21 6.19
CA ALA A 423 -8.54 -2.41 6.79
C ALA A 423 -7.49 -1.52 6.10
N PRO A 424 -6.61 -0.84 6.86
CA PRO A 424 -5.52 -0.07 6.27
C PRO A 424 -4.40 -0.98 5.74
N PRO A 425 -3.69 -0.60 4.67
CA PRO A 425 -3.91 0.61 3.88
C PRO A 425 -5.19 0.49 3.05
N VAL A 426 -6.10 1.46 3.17
CA VAL A 426 -7.44 1.37 2.54
C VAL A 426 -7.33 1.35 1.01
N THR A 427 -6.24 1.90 0.48
CA THR A 427 -5.92 1.84 -0.96
C THR A 427 -5.75 0.42 -1.50
N PHE A 428 -5.32 -0.54 -0.68
CA PHE A 428 -5.27 -1.94 -1.09
C PHE A 428 -6.63 -2.61 -0.90
N SER A 429 -7.27 -2.38 0.24
CA SER A 429 -8.57 -2.99 0.61
C SER A 429 -9.73 -2.57 -0.30
N GLN A 430 -9.59 -1.42 -0.96
CA GLN A 430 -10.56 -0.88 -1.90
C GLN A 430 -9.93 -0.63 -3.27
N ASP A 431 -8.94 -1.44 -3.65
CA ASP A 431 -8.33 -1.40 -4.96
C ASP A 431 -9.34 -1.78 -6.05
N GLU A 432 -9.86 -0.77 -6.75
CA GLU A 432 -10.78 -0.93 -7.88
C GLU A 432 -10.06 -1.29 -9.20
N THR A 433 -8.72 -1.41 -9.17
CA THR A 433 -7.89 -1.71 -10.36
C THR A 433 -7.44 -3.17 -10.42
N PHE A 434 -7.74 -3.99 -9.41
CA PHE A 434 -7.47 -5.43 -9.42
C PHE A 434 -6.02 -5.79 -9.79
N ASP A 435 -5.04 -5.05 -9.22
CA ASP A 435 -3.62 -5.22 -9.50
C ASP A 435 -3.19 -5.03 -10.98
N THR A 436 -3.94 -4.26 -11.78
CA THR A 436 -3.52 -3.93 -13.16
C THR A 436 -2.66 -2.67 -13.25
N ASN A 437 -2.50 -1.93 -12.15
CA ASN A 437 -1.69 -0.72 -12.12
C ASN A 437 -0.20 -1.04 -12.02
N LEU A 438 0.59 -0.38 -12.86
CA LEU A 438 2.05 -0.36 -12.80
C LEU A 438 2.47 0.69 -11.78
N LEU A 439 3.05 0.22 -10.69
CA LEU A 439 3.43 1.06 -9.57
C LEU A 439 4.88 0.77 -9.18
N PRO A 440 5.59 1.75 -8.58
CA PRO A 440 6.81 1.44 -7.86
C PRO A 440 6.48 0.45 -6.73
N ARG A 441 7.31 -0.58 -6.56
CA ARG A 441 7.10 -1.62 -5.54
C ARG A 441 8.36 -1.88 -4.71
N MET A 442 8.16 -2.37 -3.50
CA MET A 442 9.21 -2.90 -2.64
C MET A 442 8.86 -4.36 -2.34
N GLY A 443 9.75 -5.30 -2.62
CA GLY A 443 9.57 -6.73 -2.33
C GLY A 443 10.66 -7.26 -1.41
N CYS A 444 10.30 -8.19 -0.55
CA CYS A 444 11.23 -8.94 0.29
C CYS A 444 10.96 -10.44 0.10
N GLY A 445 11.98 -11.20 -0.27
CA GLY A 445 11.93 -12.64 -0.45
C GLY A 445 13.02 -13.35 0.34
N MET A 446 12.83 -14.65 0.52
CA MET A 446 13.81 -15.54 1.13
C MET A 446 14.02 -16.73 0.22
N LYS A 447 15.29 -17.06 -0.04
CA LYS A 447 15.69 -18.24 -0.80
C LYS A 447 15.79 -19.48 0.09
N SER A 448 15.87 -20.66 -0.51
CA SER A 448 16.00 -21.93 0.23
C SER A 448 17.30 -22.07 1.02
N ASN A 449 18.34 -21.30 0.67
CA ASN A 449 19.61 -21.19 1.40
C ASN A 449 19.58 -20.14 2.53
N ASN A 450 18.41 -19.55 2.82
CA ASN A 450 18.17 -18.48 3.79
C ASN A 450 18.79 -17.10 3.43
N GLU A 451 19.21 -16.90 2.18
CA GLU A 451 19.50 -15.53 1.70
C GLU A 451 18.20 -14.72 1.65
N ILE A 452 18.28 -13.46 2.07
CA ILE A 452 17.17 -12.50 1.95
C ILE A 452 17.39 -11.69 0.68
N VAL A 453 16.34 -11.51 -0.11
CA VAL A 453 16.36 -10.76 -1.37
C VAL A 453 15.41 -9.58 -1.25
N PHE A 454 15.91 -8.37 -1.47
CA PHE A 454 15.12 -7.16 -1.55
C PHE A 454 15.08 -6.65 -2.98
N VAL A 455 13.91 -6.26 -3.46
CA VAL A 455 13.70 -5.72 -4.81
C VAL A 455 12.98 -4.38 -4.71
N ALA A 456 13.65 -3.30 -5.07
CA ALA A 456 13.08 -1.95 -5.15
C ALA A 456 12.85 -1.58 -6.61
N VAL A 457 11.60 -1.70 -7.06
CA VAL A 457 11.18 -1.43 -8.44
C VAL A 457 10.83 0.03 -8.63
N ASP A 458 11.53 0.71 -9.54
CA ASP A 458 11.22 2.07 -9.95
C ASP A 458 9.87 2.14 -10.67
N GLY A 459 9.23 3.31 -10.67
CA GLY A 459 7.89 3.48 -11.23
C GLY A 459 7.53 4.93 -11.49
N ARG A 460 6.42 5.16 -12.19
CA ARG A 460 5.93 6.51 -12.58
C ARG A 460 6.87 7.27 -13.51
N ASP A 461 7.74 6.56 -14.22
CA ASP A 461 8.52 7.07 -15.33
C ASP A 461 8.18 6.26 -16.58
N MET A 462 8.01 6.89 -17.75
CA MET A 462 7.75 6.12 -18.97
C MET A 462 8.89 5.14 -19.26
N GLU A 463 10.13 5.41 -18.85
CA GLU A 463 11.25 4.47 -19.01
C GLU A 463 11.32 3.39 -17.91
N ALA A 464 10.55 3.57 -16.83
CA ALA A 464 10.42 2.63 -15.72
C ALA A 464 9.00 2.75 -15.14
N PRO A 465 7.98 2.18 -15.81
CA PRO A 465 6.58 2.42 -15.44
C PRO A 465 6.20 1.82 -14.08
N GLY A 466 6.93 0.79 -13.64
CA GLY A 466 6.62 0.00 -12.46
C GLY A 466 6.09 -1.37 -12.83
N VAL A 467 5.63 -2.11 -11.82
CA VAL A 467 5.13 -3.48 -11.99
C VAL A 467 3.87 -3.73 -11.16
N THR A 468 3.10 -4.74 -11.57
CA THR A 468 2.00 -5.31 -10.77
C THR A 468 2.57 -6.13 -9.60
N LEU A 469 1.74 -6.51 -8.62
CA LEU A 469 2.15 -7.43 -7.56
C LEU A 469 2.51 -8.80 -8.14
N HIS A 470 1.76 -9.29 -9.11
CA HIS A 470 2.05 -10.57 -9.77
C HIS A 470 3.43 -10.58 -10.44
N MET A 471 3.78 -9.52 -11.17
CA MET A 471 5.11 -9.42 -11.78
C MET A 471 6.21 -9.30 -10.74
N LEU A 472 5.98 -8.61 -9.61
CA LEU A 472 6.95 -8.60 -8.52
C LEU A 472 7.14 -10.00 -7.93
N ALA A 473 6.07 -10.79 -7.81
CA ALA A 473 6.14 -12.18 -7.37
C ALA A 473 6.97 -13.03 -8.35
N GLU A 474 6.78 -12.86 -9.66
CA GLU A 474 7.55 -13.53 -10.70
C GLU A 474 9.04 -13.14 -10.66
N ILE A 475 9.36 -11.85 -10.46
CA ILE A 475 10.73 -11.37 -10.27
C ILE A 475 11.38 -12.05 -9.06
N LEU A 476 10.69 -12.11 -7.92
CA LEU A 476 11.23 -12.72 -6.70
C LEU A 476 11.39 -14.24 -6.84
N LEU A 477 10.46 -14.93 -7.51
CA LEU A 477 10.58 -16.35 -7.86
C LEU A 477 11.80 -16.62 -8.72
N GLU A 478 12.00 -15.83 -9.78
CA GLU A 478 13.11 -16.01 -10.72
C GLU A 478 14.46 -15.65 -10.07
N LEU A 479 14.47 -14.76 -9.08
CA LEU A 479 15.62 -14.52 -8.22
C LEU A 479 15.88 -15.65 -7.20
N GLY A 480 15.07 -16.71 -7.20
CA GLY A 480 15.23 -17.93 -6.41
C GLY A 480 14.51 -17.92 -5.05
N CYS A 481 13.59 -16.99 -4.81
CA CYS A 481 12.86 -16.94 -3.54
C CYS A 481 11.83 -18.07 -3.46
N VAL A 482 11.77 -18.74 -2.32
CA VAL A 482 10.78 -19.79 -2.01
C VAL A 482 9.59 -19.24 -1.20
N SER A 483 9.78 -18.08 -0.57
CA SER A 483 8.74 -17.31 0.12
C SER A 483 9.02 -15.83 -0.09
N ALA A 484 8.00 -15.02 -0.30
CA ALA A 484 8.16 -13.59 -0.51
C ALA A 484 6.93 -12.79 -0.12
N VAL A 485 7.13 -11.52 0.21
CA VAL A 485 6.12 -10.58 0.69
C VAL A 485 6.34 -9.20 0.07
N ASN A 486 5.25 -8.50 -0.23
CA ASN A 486 5.27 -7.11 -0.65
C ASN A 486 5.45 -6.18 0.56
N PHE A 487 6.31 -5.17 0.43
CA PHE A 487 6.52 -4.07 1.37
C PHE A 487 5.83 -2.79 0.88
N ASP A 488 5.84 -1.71 1.68
CA ASP A 488 5.21 -0.46 1.24
C ASP A 488 5.96 0.12 0.03
N GLY A 489 5.20 0.32 -1.05
CA GLY A 489 5.72 0.71 -2.35
C GLY A 489 5.50 2.19 -2.65
N GLY A 490 5.22 2.51 -3.92
CA GLY A 490 4.91 3.86 -4.35
C GLY A 490 6.03 4.84 -4.04
N SER A 491 5.69 5.99 -3.42
CA SER A 491 6.70 6.99 -3.01
C SER A 491 7.45 6.62 -1.73
N SER A 492 6.96 5.63 -0.98
CA SER A 492 7.59 5.13 0.25
C SER A 492 8.75 4.20 -0.05
N LYS A 493 8.71 3.47 -1.17
CA LYS A 493 9.78 2.57 -1.63
C LYS A 493 11.13 3.26 -1.56
N ARG A 494 12.06 2.65 -0.81
CA ARG A 494 13.48 3.01 -0.76
C ARG A 494 14.37 1.78 -0.62
N MET A 495 15.53 1.86 -1.25
CA MET A 495 16.71 1.07 -1.01
C MET A 495 17.89 2.00 -0.77
N ILE A 496 18.59 1.74 0.33
CA ILE A 496 19.74 2.48 0.81
C ILE A 496 20.95 1.55 0.78
N ILE A 497 22.02 1.97 0.09
CA ILE A 497 23.30 1.25 0.02
C ILE A 497 24.39 2.22 0.46
N GLY A 498 25.05 1.93 1.58
CA GLY A 498 26.09 2.80 2.15
C GLY A 498 25.58 4.19 2.54
N GLY A 499 24.37 4.27 3.09
CA GLY A 499 23.76 5.54 3.52
C GLY A 499 23.25 6.45 2.40
N GLN A 500 23.11 5.93 1.16
CA GLN A 500 22.63 6.67 0.01
C GLN A 500 21.44 5.97 -0.65
N ASP A 501 20.45 6.76 -1.09
CA ASP A 501 19.35 6.25 -1.93
C ASP A 501 19.90 5.81 -3.30
N VAL A 502 19.58 4.58 -3.73
CA VAL A 502 20.00 4.03 -5.04
C VAL A 502 18.86 3.93 -6.06
N ASP A 503 17.68 4.40 -5.69
CA ASP A 503 16.46 4.28 -6.49
C ASP A 503 15.74 5.60 -6.72
N THR A 504 14.73 5.56 -7.59
CA THR A 504 13.86 6.70 -7.85
C THR A 504 12.61 6.66 -6.97
N HIS A 505 12.26 7.81 -6.41
CA HIS A 505 11.21 7.91 -5.40
C HIS A 505 10.28 9.10 -5.65
N SER A 506 9.54 9.07 -6.75
CA SER A 506 8.69 10.19 -7.16
C SER A 506 7.22 9.95 -6.80
N THR A 507 6.52 11.01 -6.38
CA THR A 507 5.04 11.07 -6.39
C THR A 507 4.47 11.45 -7.75
N GLU A 508 5.29 12.10 -8.57
CA GLU A 508 4.97 12.64 -9.88
C GLU A 508 5.23 11.63 -10.98
N VAL A 509 4.46 11.77 -12.05
CA VAL A 509 4.56 10.98 -13.28
C VAL A 509 5.40 11.72 -14.32
N ARG A 510 6.25 10.98 -15.06
CA ARG A 510 7.09 11.53 -16.12
C ARG A 510 6.76 10.92 -17.48
N GLY A 511 6.80 11.74 -18.54
CA GLY A 511 6.60 11.32 -19.93
C GLY A 511 7.93 10.96 -20.62
N ALA A 512 7.84 10.32 -21.78
CA ALA A 512 9.01 9.94 -22.58
C ALA A 512 9.83 11.19 -23.01
N GLY A 513 11.16 11.10 -22.97
CA GLY A 513 12.05 12.18 -23.40
C GLY A 513 12.15 13.38 -22.45
N SER A 514 11.59 13.29 -21.24
CA SER A 514 11.74 14.31 -20.19
C SER A 514 13.09 14.27 -19.44
N GLY A 515 14.06 13.52 -19.95
CA GLY A 515 15.43 13.49 -19.45
C GLY A 515 16.16 14.80 -19.73
N GLY A 516 16.38 15.61 -18.69
CA GLY A 516 17.20 16.82 -18.81
C GLY A 516 17.10 17.80 -17.66
N GLY A 517 17.24 17.33 -16.42
CA GLY A 517 17.23 18.18 -15.22
C GLY A 517 18.04 17.64 -14.04
N SER A 518 18.99 16.73 -14.28
CA SER A 518 20.12 16.47 -13.37
C SER A 518 21.20 15.67 -14.11
N GLY A 519 22.31 16.32 -14.44
CA GLY A 519 23.62 15.71 -14.70
C GLY A 519 23.77 14.88 -15.99
N GLY A 520 24.53 15.39 -16.96
CA GLY A 520 24.88 14.66 -18.17
C GLY A 520 25.90 13.53 -17.95
N GLY A 521 25.89 12.58 -18.89
CA GLY A 521 27.00 11.74 -19.33
C GLY A 521 28.00 11.26 -18.27
N GLY A 522 27.74 10.07 -17.74
CA GLY A 522 28.70 9.27 -16.98
C GLY A 522 27.98 8.14 -16.26
N GLU A 523 28.48 6.92 -16.38
CA GLU A 523 28.13 5.81 -15.49
C GLU A 523 28.23 6.28 -14.04
N GLY A 524 27.09 6.45 -13.37
CA GLY A 524 27.04 6.99 -12.02
C GLY A 524 25.60 7.11 -11.55
N VAL A 525 25.22 6.24 -10.61
CA VAL A 525 23.96 6.33 -9.86
C VAL A 525 23.87 7.73 -9.26
N HIS A 526 22.84 8.50 -9.62
CA HIS A 526 22.67 9.85 -9.10
C HIS A 526 22.20 9.77 -7.64
N LEU A 527 23.16 9.80 -6.70
CA LEU A 527 22.93 9.67 -5.26
C LEU A 527 22.19 10.91 -4.75
N ALA A 528 21.04 10.72 -4.10
CA ALA A 528 20.25 11.77 -3.46
C ALA A 528 20.29 11.59 -1.93
N PRO A 529 20.23 12.67 -1.13
CA PRO A 529 20.16 12.56 0.32
C PRO A 529 18.90 11.79 0.75
N VAL A 530 19.07 10.87 1.72
CA VAL A 530 18.01 10.01 2.24
C VAL A 530 16.83 10.86 2.71
N ARG A 531 15.65 10.68 2.09
CA ARG A 531 14.41 11.31 2.56
C ARG A 531 13.82 10.53 3.72
N THR A 532 13.06 11.23 4.56
CA THR A 532 12.45 10.69 5.79
C THR A 532 11.55 9.47 5.51
N LEU A 533 12.00 8.29 5.91
CA LEU A 533 11.18 7.06 5.94
C LEU A 533 10.20 7.04 7.13
N LYS A 534 9.33 6.02 7.24
CA LYS A 534 8.44 5.84 8.42
C LYS A 534 8.71 4.54 9.16
N THR A 535 8.96 3.48 8.41
CA THR A 535 9.51 2.22 8.89
C THR A 535 10.68 1.82 7.99
N ALA A 536 11.64 1.08 8.52
CA ALA A 536 12.77 0.58 7.74
C ALA A 536 13.22 -0.79 8.25
N VAL A 537 13.75 -1.61 7.35
CA VAL A 537 14.55 -2.77 7.72
C VAL A 537 16.01 -2.38 7.48
N LEU A 538 16.77 -2.26 8.57
CA LEU A 538 18.19 -1.93 8.56
C LEU A 538 19.00 -3.21 8.73
N MET A 539 19.86 -3.52 7.77
CA MET A 539 20.78 -4.64 7.91
C MET A 539 21.91 -4.25 8.86
N THR A 540 22.26 -5.13 9.78
CA THR A 540 23.25 -4.88 10.84
C THR A 540 24.26 -6.02 10.85
N MET A 541 25.55 -5.70 11.02
CA MET A 541 26.53 -6.76 11.26
C MET A 541 26.25 -7.38 12.63
N LYS A 542 26.21 -8.71 12.70
CA LYS A 542 26.16 -9.42 13.98
C LYS A 542 27.52 -9.19 14.67
N ILE A 543 27.51 -8.46 15.79
CA ILE A 543 28.70 -8.19 16.62
C ILE A 543 29.17 -9.47 17.31
#